data_AF-A0A2C6DLZ6-F1
#
_entry.id   AF-A0A2C6DLZ6-F1
#
_cell.length_a   1.000
_cell.length_b   1.000
_cell.length_c   1.000
_cell.angle_alpha   90.00
_cell.angle_beta   90.00
_cell.angle_gamma   90.00
#
_symmetry.space_group_name_H-M   'P 1'
#
loop_
_entity.id
_entity.type
_entity.pdbx_description
1 polymer ?
#
loop_
_entity_poly.entity_id
_entity_poly.type
_entity_poly.pdbx_seq_one_letter_code
_entity_poly.pdbx_strand_id
1 'polypeptide(L)'
;MFGFGKKHQTIRVKFIESGKAEAFAQVDLPIERLPDTFEINTTLHIAEEDWEVVSAVPPQKAQFEKTGTLDITLCKPEITYVDPSEILFSLPTINDELPALENPPSMENVLVVLEDDWRQCEFIAGRYHNEINQECQSVINIYDTQRVESGFKTLHVRKIITHPLTETRITLAALENAFTIEHRYQAVAFNNNASTIINSFAVKTPSGWIFWGQTDDNGDISTLCLRQTETADISAIAGQIDAFIADNNLYLIDWIQVFVCGEGAASFSQYS
;
A
#
# COMPACT_ATOMS: atom_id res chain seq x y z
N MET A 1 36.02 3.32 -7.90
CA MET A 1 35.79 4.78 -7.97
C MET A 1 34.28 5.00 -7.96
N PHE A 2 33.67 5.17 -6.80
CA PHE A 2 32.23 5.39 -6.68
C PHE A 2 32.00 6.89 -6.54
N GLY A 3 31.46 7.53 -7.58
CA GLY A 3 31.04 8.91 -7.50
C GLY A 3 29.80 9.00 -6.62
N PHE A 4 29.94 9.59 -5.44
CA PHE A 4 28.79 10.04 -4.66
C PHE A 4 28.04 11.06 -5.53
N GLY A 5 26.83 10.71 -5.96
CA GLY A 5 25.98 11.60 -6.75
C GLY A 5 25.76 12.90 -5.99
N LYS A 6 26.03 14.03 -6.65
CA LYS A 6 25.86 15.37 -6.07
C LYS A 6 24.37 15.58 -5.75
N LYS A 7 24.04 15.78 -4.47
CA LYS A 7 22.70 16.18 -4.05
C LYS A 7 22.37 17.59 -4.54
N HIS A 8 21.17 17.77 -5.06
CA HIS A 8 20.67 19.06 -5.53
C HIS A 8 20.02 19.83 -4.38
N GLN A 9 20.49 21.05 -4.15
CA GLN A 9 19.90 21.98 -3.15
C GLN A 9 18.71 22.75 -3.72
N THR A 10 18.59 22.77 -5.04
CA THR A 10 17.51 23.42 -5.77
C THR A 10 16.95 22.43 -6.77
N ILE A 11 15.64 22.25 -6.73
CA ILE A 11 14.88 21.29 -7.52
C ILE A 11 14.07 22.06 -8.55
N ARG A 12 14.21 21.65 -9.81
CA ARG A 12 13.36 22.15 -10.88
C ARG A 12 12.02 21.44 -10.83
N VAL A 13 10.98 22.19 -10.43
CA VAL A 13 9.62 21.69 -10.31
C VAL A 13 8.81 22.12 -11.53
N LYS A 14 8.17 21.16 -12.20
CA LYS A 14 7.19 21.43 -13.26
C LYS A 14 5.79 21.10 -12.77
N PHE A 15 4.85 21.97 -13.06
CA PHE A 15 3.44 21.77 -12.77
C PHE A 15 2.69 21.47 -14.07
N ILE A 16 2.05 20.31 -14.11
CA ILE A 16 1.31 19.78 -15.26
C ILE A 16 -0.14 19.64 -14.84
N GLU A 17 -1.08 20.13 -15.64
CA GLU A 17 -2.49 19.92 -15.38
C GLU A 17 -2.92 18.54 -15.88
N SER A 18 -3.76 17.84 -15.11
CA SER A 18 -4.23 16.50 -15.44
C SER A 18 -4.87 16.47 -16.84
N GLY A 19 -4.47 15.48 -17.64
CA GLY A 19 -4.89 15.35 -19.04
C GLY A 19 -4.12 16.23 -20.04
N LYS A 20 -3.18 17.09 -19.59
CA LYS A 20 -2.28 17.85 -20.46
C LYS A 20 -0.87 17.26 -20.47
N ALA A 21 -0.20 17.37 -21.61
CA ALA A 21 1.18 16.88 -21.76
C ALA A 21 2.24 17.94 -21.41
N GLU A 22 1.89 19.22 -21.51
CA GLU A 22 2.80 20.33 -21.28
C GLU A 22 2.62 20.93 -19.89
N ALA A 23 3.73 21.29 -19.26
CA ALA A 23 3.72 22.00 -18.00
C ALA A 23 3.20 23.44 -18.22
N PHE A 24 2.24 23.86 -17.40
CA PHE A 24 1.73 25.24 -17.44
C PHE A 24 2.62 26.19 -16.62
N ALA A 25 3.44 25.66 -15.71
CA ALA A 25 4.39 26.43 -14.92
C ALA A 25 5.65 25.60 -14.59
N GLN A 26 6.77 26.30 -14.42
CA GLN A 26 8.03 25.74 -13.95
C GLN A 26 8.69 26.69 -12.96
N VAL A 27 9.20 26.18 -11.85
CA VAL A 27 9.87 26.96 -10.81
C VAL A 27 11.05 26.17 -10.24
N ASP A 28 12.12 26.87 -9.89
CA ASP A 28 13.25 26.29 -9.16
C ASP A 28 13.03 26.56 -7.66
N LEU A 29 12.85 25.51 -6.85
CA LEU A 29 12.58 25.60 -5.41
C LEU A 29 13.73 25.02 -4.58
N PRO A 30 14.08 25.62 -3.43
CA PRO A 30 14.93 24.97 -2.44
C PRO A 30 14.34 23.65 -1.97
N ILE A 31 15.18 22.62 -1.77
CA ILE A 31 14.74 21.27 -1.35
C ILE A 31 13.99 21.30 -0.01
N GLU A 32 14.31 22.26 0.86
CA GLU A 32 13.72 22.44 2.19
C GLU A 32 12.27 22.94 2.13
N ARG A 33 11.83 23.47 0.97
CA ARG A 33 10.44 23.89 0.75
C ARG A 33 9.54 22.78 0.22
N LEU A 34 10.11 21.61 -0.09
CA LEU A 34 9.37 20.46 -0.58
C LEU A 34 9.06 19.49 0.57
N PRO A 35 7.90 18.81 0.55
CA PRO A 35 7.57 17.78 1.53
C PRO A 35 8.50 16.57 1.38
N ASP A 36 8.54 15.71 2.39
CA ASP A 36 9.34 14.48 2.37
C ASP A 36 8.82 13.49 1.31
N THR A 37 7.51 13.50 1.06
CA THR A 37 6.85 12.70 0.02
C THR A 37 5.60 13.40 -0.50
N PHE A 38 5.25 13.14 -1.76
CA PHE A 38 3.97 13.50 -2.38
C PHE A 38 3.02 12.30 -2.52
N GLU A 39 3.35 11.16 -1.91
CA GLU A 39 2.46 9.99 -1.86
C GLU A 39 1.30 10.18 -0.85
N ILE A 40 1.43 11.16 0.05
CA ILE A 40 0.33 11.64 0.90
C ILE A 40 -0.50 12.64 0.11
N ASN A 41 -1.82 12.52 0.20
CA ASN A 41 -2.80 13.44 -0.38
C ASN A 41 -2.42 14.88 -0.01
N THR A 42 -1.99 15.64 -1.02
CA THR A 42 -1.42 16.98 -0.85
C THR A 42 -2.24 17.97 -1.68
N THR A 43 -2.66 19.05 -1.04
CA THR A 43 -3.25 20.21 -1.71
C THR A 43 -2.20 21.31 -1.81
N LEU A 44 -2.01 21.87 -3.01
CA LEU A 44 -1.17 23.02 -3.27
C LEU A 44 -2.01 24.27 -3.48
N HIS A 45 -1.64 25.34 -2.80
CA HIS A 45 -2.19 26.67 -3.05
C HIS A 45 -1.31 27.39 -4.07
N ILE A 46 -1.79 27.52 -5.30
CA ILE A 46 -1.08 28.17 -6.40
C ILE A 46 -1.89 29.39 -6.84
N ALA A 47 -1.30 30.57 -6.64
CA ALA A 47 -1.99 31.86 -6.76
C ALA A 47 -3.20 31.94 -5.80
N GLU A 48 -4.42 32.10 -6.33
CA GLU A 48 -5.67 32.17 -5.55
C GLU A 48 -6.53 30.89 -5.73
N GLU A 49 -5.93 29.81 -6.23
CA GLU A 49 -6.62 28.55 -6.50
C GLU A 49 -5.99 27.39 -5.73
N ASP A 50 -6.84 26.45 -5.31
CA ASP A 50 -6.45 25.19 -4.71
C ASP A 50 -6.30 24.14 -5.82
N TRP A 51 -5.24 23.34 -5.71
CA TRP A 51 -4.93 22.27 -6.63
C TRP A 51 -4.64 20.99 -5.84
N GLU A 52 -5.21 19.87 -6.25
CA GLU A 52 -4.89 18.57 -5.67
C GLU A 52 -3.75 17.93 -6.46
N VAL A 53 -2.78 17.35 -5.75
CA VAL A 53 -1.70 16.57 -6.34
C VAL A 53 -2.25 15.21 -6.76
N VAL A 54 -2.28 14.97 -8.08
CA VAL A 54 -2.68 13.69 -8.68
C VAL A 54 -1.51 12.72 -8.69
N SER A 55 -0.32 13.21 -9.06
CA SER A 55 0.90 12.40 -9.06
C SER A 55 2.14 13.29 -8.99
N ALA A 56 3.24 12.71 -8.51
CA ALA A 56 4.54 13.35 -8.49
C ALA A 56 5.62 12.37 -8.95
N VAL A 57 6.50 12.81 -9.85
CA VAL A 57 7.56 11.98 -10.40
C VAL A 57 8.91 12.71 -10.31
N PRO A 58 9.88 12.22 -9.52
CA PRO A 58 9.73 11.16 -8.52
C PRO A 58 8.94 11.62 -7.29
N PRO A 59 8.25 10.74 -6.55
CA PRO A 59 7.38 11.15 -5.45
C PRO A 59 8.10 11.43 -4.13
N GLN A 60 9.32 10.90 -3.93
CA GLN A 60 10.04 10.98 -2.66
C GLN A 60 11.20 12.00 -2.69
N LYS A 61 11.39 12.72 -1.57
CA LYS A 61 12.42 13.75 -1.44
C LYS A 61 13.82 13.27 -1.77
N ALA A 62 14.23 12.11 -1.27
CA ALA A 62 15.53 11.53 -1.56
C ALA A 62 15.76 11.29 -3.07
N GLN A 63 14.69 11.05 -3.85
CA GLN A 63 14.76 10.79 -5.28
C GLN A 63 14.86 12.09 -6.08
N PHE A 64 14.02 13.11 -5.80
CA PHE A 64 14.16 14.39 -6.50
C PHE A 64 15.38 15.19 -6.05
N GLU A 65 15.87 15.02 -4.80
CA GLU A 65 17.17 15.56 -4.36
C GLU A 65 18.33 14.98 -5.19
N LYS A 66 18.22 13.71 -5.58
CA LYS A 66 19.23 13.03 -6.41
C LYS A 66 19.14 13.41 -7.89
N THR A 67 17.93 13.54 -8.43
CA THR A 67 17.72 13.83 -9.86
C THR A 67 17.74 15.32 -10.19
N GLY A 68 17.45 16.18 -9.21
CA GLY A 68 17.33 17.63 -9.38
C GLY A 68 16.02 18.09 -10.04
N THR A 69 15.08 17.17 -10.29
CA THR A 69 13.83 17.44 -11.03
C THR A 69 12.64 16.79 -10.35
N LEU A 70 11.49 17.45 -10.44
CA LEU A 70 10.21 16.98 -9.91
C LEU A 70 9.08 17.43 -10.83
N ASP A 71 8.35 16.48 -11.40
CA ASP A 71 7.16 16.77 -12.20
C ASP A 71 5.92 16.47 -11.34
N ILE A 72 5.05 17.47 -11.14
CA ILE A 72 3.82 17.35 -10.34
C ILE A 72 2.62 17.50 -11.27
N THR A 73 1.79 16.47 -11.31
CA THR A 73 0.49 16.50 -12.00
C THR A 73 -0.58 16.96 -11.02
N LEU A 74 -1.36 17.97 -11.42
CA LEU A 74 -2.36 18.64 -10.59
C LEU A 74 -3.73 18.59 -11.25
N CYS A 75 -4.79 18.51 -10.44
CA CYS A 75 -6.15 18.78 -10.87
C CYS A 75 -6.75 19.91 -10.04
N LYS A 76 -7.66 20.67 -10.63
CA LYS A 76 -8.53 21.56 -9.85
C LYS A 76 -9.57 20.69 -9.16
N PRO A 77 -9.86 20.91 -7.86
CA PRO A 77 -10.94 20.22 -7.18
C PRO A 77 -12.26 20.64 -7.84
N GLU A 78 -12.87 19.75 -8.60
CA GLU A 78 -14.18 19.97 -9.20
C GLU A 78 -15.24 19.48 -8.22
N ILE A 79 -16.00 20.41 -7.63
CA ILE A 79 -17.10 20.06 -6.75
C ILE A 79 -18.33 19.73 -7.60
N THR A 80 -18.48 18.45 -7.93
CA THR A 80 -19.72 17.91 -8.50
C THR A 80 -20.64 17.42 -7.40
N TYR A 81 -21.88 17.91 -7.39
CA TYR A 81 -22.94 17.38 -6.54
C TYR A 81 -23.52 16.12 -7.19
N VAL A 82 -23.17 14.98 -6.63
CA VAL A 82 -23.73 13.66 -6.98
C VAL A 82 -24.66 13.22 -5.86
N ASP A 83 -25.75 12.52 -6.21
CA ASP A 83 -26.57 11.85 -5.21
C ASP A 83 -25.72 10.75 -4.55
N PRO A 84 -25.56 10.75 -3.21
CA PRO A 84 -24.77 9.72 -2.53
C PRO A 84 -25.24 8.29 -2.82
N SER A 85 -26.51 8.09 -3.19
CA SER A 85 -27.03 6.78 -3.56
C SER A 85 -26.57 6.28 -4.94
N GLU A 86 -26.01 7.17 -5.76
CA GLU A 86 -25.42 6.84 -7.07
C GLU A 86 -23.91 6.57 -6.95
N ILE A 87 -23.29 6.86 -5.80
CA ILE A 87 -21.87 6.58 -5.57
C ILE A 87 -21.69 5.09 -5.27
N LEU A 88 -21.02 4.40 -6.19
CA LEU A 88 -20.67 3.00 -6.02
C LEU A 88 -19.35 2.85 -5.26
N PHE A 89 -19.26 1.80 -4.46
CA PHE A 89 -17.99 1.35 -3.90
C PHE A 89 -17.10 0.79 -5.00
N SER A 90 -15.80 1.07 -4.94
CA SER A 90 -14.79 0.53 -5.85
C SER A 90 -14.37 -0.89 -5.50
N LEU A 91 -14.51 -1.27 -4.22
CA LEU A 91 -14.09 -2.57 -3.69
C LEU A 91 -15.29 -3.41 -3.25
N PRO A 92 -15.21 -4.74 -3.38
CA PRO A 92 -16.25 -5.64 -2.90
C PRO A 92 -16.19 -5.85 -1.37
N THR A 93 -15.07 -5.51 -0.74
CA THR A 93 -14.83 -5.75 0.68
C THR A 93 -13.76 -4.84 1.26
N ILE A 94 -13.85 -4.59 2.56
CA ILE A 94 -12.84 -3.89 3.38
C ILE A 94 -12.74 -4.55 4.76
N ASN A 95 -11.61 -4.36 5.45
CA ASN A 95 -11.50 -4.72 6.85
C ASN A 95 -12.20 -3.67 7.73
N ASP A 96 -12.89 -4.08 8.79
CA ASP A 96 -13.60 -3.17 9.70
C ASP A 96 -12.67 -2.31 10.56
N GLU A 97 -11.49 -2.84 10.88
CA GLU A 97 -10.57 -2.25 11.86
C GLU A 97 -9.36 -1.63 11.17
N LEU A 98 -9.08 -0.38 11.53
CA LEU A 98 -7.85 0.31 11.17
C LEU A 98 -6.89 0.30 12.35
N PRO A 99 -5.58 0.21 12.09
CA PRO A 99 -4.60 0.21 13.15
C PRO A 99 -4.45 1.61 13.74
N ALA A 100 -3.95 1.67 14.98
CA ALA A 100 -3.64 2.94 15.63
C ALA A 100 -2.49 3.65 14.91
N LEU A 101 -2.57 4.99 14.87
CA LEU A 101 -1.60 5.87 14.21
C LEU A 101 -0.82 6.71 15.23
N GLU A 102 0.40 7.08 14.86
CA GLU A 102 1.24 8.01 15.60
C GLU A 102 1.87 9.05 14.66
N ASN A 103 2.28 10.19 15.23
CA ASN A 103 2.95 11.23 14.46
C ASN A 103 4.45 10.89 14.36
N PRO A 104 4.97 10.60 13.15
CA PRO A 104 6.38 10.31 12.98
C PRO A 104 7.20 11.62 13.02
N PRO A 105 8.50 11.54 13.34
CA PRO A 105 9.40 12.68 13.24
C PRO A 105 9.67 13.13 11.79
N SER A 106 9.47 12.24 10.80
CA SER A 106 9.63 12.49 9.36
C SER A 106 8.85 11.45 8.55
N MET A 107 8.50 11.80 7.32
CA MET A 107 7.89 10.88 6.34
C MET A 107 8.92 10.36 5.32
N GLU A 108 10.22 10.57 5.55
CA GLU A 108 11.27 10.00 4.72
C GLU A 108 11.34 8.47 4.88
N ASN A 109 11.49 7.77 3.76
CA ASN A 109 11.61 6.30 3.74
C ASN A 109 10.42 5.55 4.38
N VAL A 110 9.22 6.13 4.29
CA VAL A 110 7.96 5.51 4.75
C VAL A 110 7.25 4.85 3.57
N LEU A 111 6.73 3.64 3.78
CA LEU A 111 5.84 3.01 2.83
C LEU A 111 4.47 3.67 2.90
N VAL A 112 4.02 4.31 1.83
CA VAL A 112 2.65 4.83 1.77
C VAL A 112 1.74 3.82 1.06
N VAL A 113 0.58 3.56 1.66
CA VAL A 113 -0.49 2.67 1.16
C VAL A 113 -1.83 3.40 1.19
N LEU A 114 -2.82 2.93 0.43
CA LEU A 114 -4.20 3.39 0.60
C LEU A 114 -4.76 2.83 1.91
N GLU A 115 -5.63 3.58 2.58
CA GLU A 115 -6.34 3.09 3.78
C GLU A 115 -7.13 1.81 3.48
N ASP A 116 -7.83 1.80 2.35
CA ASP A 116 -8.64 0.67 1.89
C ASP A 116 -7.82 -0.59 1.55
N ASP A 117 -6.49 -0.47 1.36
CA ASP A 117 -5.59 -1.61 1.13
C ASP A 117 -5.26 -2.37 2.43
N TRP A 118 -5.61 -1.80 3.59
CA TRP A 118 -5.34 -2.43 4.89
C TRP A 118 -5.94 -3.83 4.96
N ARG A 119 -5.05 -4.82 5.12
CA ARG A 119 -5.36 -6.25 5.18
C ARG A 119 -6.15 -6.78 3.98
N GLN A 120 -6.05 -6.18 2.79
CA GLN A 120 -6.71 -6.72 1.58
C GLN A 120 -5.98 -7.93 0.97
N CYS A 121 -4.65 -7.96 1.08
CA CYS A 121 -3.84 -9.12 0.74
C CYS A 121 -2.95 -9.46 1.95
N GLU A 122 -3.30 -10.52 2.67
CA GLU A 122 -2.73 -10.81 4.00
C GLU A 122 -2.48 -12.30 4.25
N PHE A 123 -1.54 -12.56 5.17
CA PHE A 123 -1.27 -13.89 5.70
C PHE A 123 -2.09 -14.12 6.96
N ILE A 124 -2.69 -15.30 7.06
CA ILE A 124 -3.59 -15.70 8.14
C ILE A 124 -3.21 -17.08 8.64
N ALA A 125 -3.24 -17.30 9.94
CA ALA A 125 -2.96 -18.58 10.57
C ALA A 125 -3.95 -19.67 10.09
N GLY A 126 -3.44 -20.87 9.84
CA GLY A 126 -4.21 -21.99 9.29
C GLY A 126 -5.44 -22.40 10.11
N ARG A 127 -5.45 -22.07 11.41
CA ARG A 127 -6.61 -22.26 12.31
C ARG A 127 -7.88 -21.57 11.83
N TYR A 128 -7.76 -20.49 11.04
CA TYR A 128 -8.89 -19.69 10.56
C TYR A 128 -9.49 -20.22 9.24
N HIS A 129 -9.19 -21.45 8.84
CA HIS A 129 -9.68 -22.00 7.57
C HIS A 129 -11.21 -21.85 7.37
N ASN A 130 -12.00 -22.09 8.43
CA ASN A 130 -13.46 -21.98 8.34
C ASN A 130 -13.91 -20.52 8.21
N GLU A 131 -13.29 -19.63 8.97
CA GLU A 131 -13.55 -18.21 8.97
C GLU A 131 -13.15 -17.57 7.63
N ILE A 132 -12.03 -17.99 7.04
CA ILE A 132 -11.61 -17.59 5.69
C ILE A 132 -12.69 -17.96 4.68
N ASN A 133 -13.16 -19.21 4.69
CA ASN A 133 -14.21 -19.65 3.77
C ASN A 133 -15.51 -18.86 3.93
N GLN A 134 -15.89 -18.53 5.17
CA GLN A 134 -17.08 -17.72 5.46
C GLN A 134 -16.94 -16.28 4.93
N GLU A 135 -15.80 -15.65 5.16
CA GLU A 135 -15.51 -14.31 4.64
C GLU A 135 -15.49 -14.33 3.10
N CYS A 136 -14.78 -15.29 2.47
CA CYS A 136 -14.73 -15.46 1.02
C CYS A 136 -16.13 -15.62 0.40
N GLN A 137 -17.00 -16.46 1.01
CA GLN A 137 -18.37 -16.62 0.52
C GLN A 137 -19.18 -15.32 0.61
N SER A 138 -18.94 -14.51 1.63
CA SER A 138 -19.60 -13.21 1.79
C SER A 138 -19.15 -12.22 0.72
N VAL A 139 -17.86 -12.22 0.37
CA VAL A 139 -17.33 -11.40 -0.75
C VAL A 139 -17.87 -11.88 -2.10
N ILE A 140 -17.92 -13.20 -2.34
CA ILE A 140 -18.52 -13.76 -3.56
C ILE A 140 -19.98 -13.31 -3.69
N ASN A 141 -20.75 -13.30 -2.60
CA ASN A 141 -22.13 -12.81 -2.63
C ASN A 141 -22.23 -11.33 -3.02
N ILE A 142 -21.27 -10.48 -2.63
CA ILE A 142 -21.21 -9.08 -3.08
C ILE A 142 -20.98 -9.00 -4.59
N TYR A 143 -20.05 -9.79 -5.11
CA TYR A 143 -19.82 -9.89 -6.55
C TYR A 143 -21.08 -10.31 -7.32
N ASP A 144 -21.77 -11.33 -6.83
CA ASP A 144 -22.93 -11.90 -7.50
C ASP A 144 -24.18 -11.00 -7.46
N THR A 145 -24.33 -10.19 -6.40
CA THR A 145 -25.59 -9.50 -6.12
C THR A 145 -25.53 -7.97 -6.12
N GLN A 146 -24.35 -7.37 -5.92
CA GLN A 146 -24.21 -5.93 -5.69
C GLN A 146 -23.40 -5.21 -6.78
N ARG A 147 -22.76 -5.94 -7.68
CA ARG A 147 -21.97 -5.35 -8.76
C ARG A 147 -22.84 -4.63 -9.78
N VAL A 148 -22.51 -3.39 -10.08
CA VAL A 148 -23.13 -2.56 -11.12
C VAL A 148 -22.02 -1.89 -11.91
N GLU A 149 -21.99 -2.13 -13.22
CA GLU A 149 -20.92 -1.63 -14.10
C GLU A 149 -19.53 -1.96 -13.52
N SER A 150 -18.72 -0.95 -13.19
CA SER A 150 -17.38 -1.09 -12.64
C SER A 150 -17.31 -1.06 -11.10
N GLY A 151 -18.43 -0.90 -10.39
CA GLY A 151 -18.45 -0.77 -8.93
C GLY A 151 -19.50 -1.65 -8.24
N PHE A 152 -19.74 -1.39 -6.95
CA PHE A 152 -20.67 -2.14 -6.11
C PHE A 152 -21.62 -1.20 -5.36
N LYS A 153 -22.90 -1.57 -5.24
CA LYS A 153 -23.88 -0.80 -4.44
C LYS A 153 -23.60 -0.84 -2.93
N THR A 154 -22.96 -1.91 -2.48
CA THR A 154 -22.52 -2.11 -1.11
C THR A 154 -21.32 -3.05 -1.13
N LEU A 155 -20.63 -3.15 0.00
CA LEU A 155 -19.47 -4.01 0.17
C LEU A 155 -19.66 -4.88 1.41
N HIS A 156 -18.84 -5.92 1.51
CA HIS A 156 -18.77 -6.76 2.68
C HIS A 156 -17.70 -6.24 3.64
N VAL A 157 -18.08 -5.93 4.88
CA VAL A 157 -17.12 -5.50 5.91
C VAL A 157 -16.66 -6.73 6.72
N ARG A 158 -15.39 -7.09 6.59
CA ARG A 158 -14.79 -8.25 7.26
C ARG A 158 -14.58 -7.97 8.74
N LYS A 159 -15.05 -8.88 9.59
CA LYS A 159 -15.09 -8.73 11.06
C LYS A 159 -14.75 -10.01 11.81
N ILE A 160 -14.69 -11.16 11.13
CA ILE A 160 -14.56 -12.46 11.79
C ILE A 160 -13.13 -12.66 12.29
N ILE A 161 -12.13 -12.30 11.47
CA ILE A 161 -10.71 -12.51 11.77
C ILE A 161 -10.06 -11.20 12.23
N THR A 162 -10.12 -10.94 13.54
CA THR A 162 -9.56 -9.73 14.15
C THR A 162 -8.04 -9.81 14.39
N HIS A 163 -7.52 -11.01 14.65
CA HIS A 163 -6.10 -11.24 14.94
C HIS A 163 -5.54 -12.35 14.03
N PRO A 164 -5.15 -12.01 12.79
CA PRO A 164 -4.93 -13.00 11.72
C PRO A 164 -3.81 -13.98 12.04
N LEU A 165 -2.84 -13.58 12.86
CA LEU A 165 -1.66 -14.36 13.20
C LEU A 165 -1.64 -14.88 14.65
N THR A 166 -2.82 -14.98 15.29
CA THR A 166 -2.96 -15.51 16.66
C THR A 166 -2.25 -16.86 16.81
N GLU A 167 -1.46 -17.00 17.88
CA GLU A 167 -0.66 -18.20 18.22
C GLU A 167 0.49 -18.54 17.25
N THR A 168 0.66 -17.77 16.17
CA THR A 168 1.88 -17.84 15.37
C THR A 168 2.99 -17.03 16.05
N ARG A 169 4.24 -17.49 15.93
CA ARG A 169 5.43 -16.85 16.52
C ARG A 169 6.43 -16.45 15.44
N ILE A 170 5.92 -15.76 14.44
CA ILE A 170 6.71 -15.31 13.30
C ILE A 170 7.29 -13.95 13.65
N THR A 171 8.60 -13.86 13.80
CA THR A 171 9.28 -12.59 14.04
C THR A 171 9.65 -11.91 12.72
N LEU A 172 9.87 -10.60 12.75
CA LEU A 172 10.40 -9.87 11.59
C LEU A 172 11.74 -10.45 11.12
N ALA A 173 12.61 -10.87 12.04
CA ALA A 173 13.87 -11.52 11.70
C ALA A 173 13.66 -12.86 10.97
N ALA A 174 12.65 -13.65 11.35
CA ALA A 174 12.32 -14.89 10.66
C ALA A 174 11.84 -14.64 9.22
N LEU A 175 10.97 -13.63 9.02
CA LEU A 175 10.53 -13.20 7.69
C LEU A 175 11.72 -12.79 6.81
N GLU A 176 12.62 -11.98 7.33
CA GLU A 176 13.78 -11.46 6.60
C GLU A 176 14.87 -12.51 6.35
N ASN A 177 14.85 -13.62 7.09
CA ASN A 177 15.69 -14.79 6.80
C ASN A 177 15.05 -15.67 5.72
N ALA A 178 13.72 -15.70 5.62
CA ALA A 178 13.00 -16.46 4.60
C ALA A 178 13.05 -15.81 3.22
N PHE A 179 13.18 -14.47 3.16
CA PHE A 179 13.18 -13.71 1.91
C PHE A 179 14.40 -12.81 1.78
N THR A 180 14.97 -12.72 0.57
CA THR A 180 16.00 -11.71 0.30
C THR A 180 15.38 -10.32 0.30
N ILE A 181 15.92 -9.42 1.11
CA ILE A 181 15.44 -8.04 1.26
C ILE A 181 16.32 -7.08 0.46
N GLU A 182 15.71 -6.37 -0.51
CA GLU A 182 16.34 -5.29 -1.28
C GLU A 182 16.33 -3.98 -0.49
N HIS A 183 15.21 -3.68 0.18
CA HIS A 183 14.98 -2.40 0.82
C HIS A 183 14.11 -2.52 2.06
N ARG A 184 14.38 -1.67 3.05
CA ARG A 184 13.62 -1.58 4.30
C ARG A 184 13.08 -0.17 4.46
N TYR A 185 11.77 -0.07 4.65
CA TYR A 185 11.10 1.17 5.02
C TYR A 185 11.19 1.36 6.53
N GLN A 186 11.14 2.60 7.00
CA GLN A 186 11.17 2.92 8.42
C GLN A 186 9.81 2.72 9.10
N ALA A 187 8.72 2.85 8.35
CA ALA A 187 7.35 2.70 8.83
C ALA A 187 6.39 2.51 7.65
N VAL A 188 5.10 2.32 7.96
CA VAL A 188 3.99 2.35 7.01
C VAL A 188 3.04 3.50 7.38
N ALA A 189 2.51 4.20 6.38
CA ALA A 189 1.53 5.26 6.54
C ALA A 189 0.37 5.10 5.54
N PHE A 190 -0.80 5.61 5.91
CA PHE A 190 -1.91 5.76 4.97
C PHE A 190 -1.76 7.06 4.19
N ASN A 191 -2.19 7.06 2.92
CA ASN A 191 -2.04 8.22 2.04
C ASN A 191 -2.90 9.44 2.44
N ASN A 192 -3.88 9.28 3.32
CA ASN A 192 -4.79 10.36 3.71
C ASN A 192 -4.28 11.24 4.86
N ASN A 193 -3.19 10.84 5.54
CA ASN A 193 -2.60 11.63 6.62
C ASN A 193 -1.09 11.41 6.74
N ALA A 194 -0.38 12.40 7.28
CA ALA A 194 1.06 12.31 7.54
C ALA A 194 1.33 11.65 8.91
N SER A 195 0.73 10.49 9.15
CA SER A 195 0.91 9.69 10.37
C SER A 195 1.29 8.26 10.00
N THR A 196 2.04 7.59 10.87
CA THR A 196 2.48 6.20 10.66
C THR A 196 1.69 5.24 11.52
N ILE A 197 1.51 4.03 11.03
CA ILE A 197 0.94 2.92 11.77
C ILE A 197 1.90 2.54 12.91
N ILE A 198 1.38 2.46 14.14
CA ILE A 198 2.17 2.08 15.33
C ILE A 198 2.75 0.68 15.15
N ASN A 199 4.02 0.51 15.51
CA ASN A 199 4.77 -0.76 15.40
C ASN A 199 4.75 -1.36 13.98
N SER A 200 4.69 -0.51 12.96
CA SER A 200 4.67 -0.97 11.58
C SER A 200 6.05 -1.35 11.05
N PHE A 201 6.06 -2.24 10.07
CA PHE A 201 7.24 -2.57 9.29
C PHE A 201 6.88 -2.68 7.81
N ALA A 202 7.86 -2.46 6.95
CA ALA A 202 7.78 -2.85 5.55
C ALA A 202 9.15 -3.17 4.96
N VAL A 203 9.20 -4.24 4.18
CA VAL A 203 10.40 -4.72 3.49
C VAL A 203 10.08 -5.11 2.05
N LYS A 204 10.89 -4.61 1.12
CA LYS A 204 10.78 -4.90 -0.31
C LYS A 204 11.80 -5.95 -0.72
N THR A 205 11.36 -6.92 -1.52
CA THR A 205 12.21 -7.94 -2.13
C THR A 205 12.73 -7.48 -3.50
N PRO A 206 13.85 -8.03 -4.01
CA PRO A 206 14.33 -7.76 -5.36
C PRO A 206 13.32 -8.11 -6.46
N SER A 207 12.37 -9.02 -6.17
CA SER A 207 11.30 -9.40 -7.07
C SER A 207 10.14 -8.39 -7.13
N GLY A 208 10.26 -7.21 -6.52
CA GLY A 208 9.22 -6.18 -6.57
C GLY A 208 8.03 -6.41 -5.62
N TRP A 209 8.07 -7.43 -4.77
CA TRP A 209 7.05 -7.65 -3.75
C TRP A 209 7.43 -6.97 -2.44
N ILE A 210 6.43 -6.42 -1.74
CA ILE A 210 6.59 -5.75 -0.46
C ILE A 210 5.78 -6.50 0.59
N PHE A 211 6.47 -6.97 1.63
CA PHE A 211 5.85 -7.42 2.86
C PHE A 211 5.72 -6.24 3.79
N TRP A 212 4.57 -6.10 4.44
CA TRP A 212 4.31 -4.98 5.34
C TRP A 212 3.29 -5.36 6.40
N GLY A 213 3.19 -4.60 7.49
CA GLY A 213 2.22 -4.89 8.53
C GLY A 213 2.64 -4.34 9.87
N GLN A 214 2.29 -5.05 10.94
CA GLN A 214 2.56 -4.64 12.33
C GLN A 214 3.18 -5.76 13.14
N THR A 215 4.00 -5.38 14.13
CA THR A 215 4.42 -6.26 15.22
C THR A 215 3.64 -5.96 16.49
N ASP A 216 3.55 -6.96 17.37
CA ASP A 216 3.16 -6.76 18.76
C ASP A 216 4.33 -6.18 19.60
N ASP A 217 4.08 -5.94 20.88
CA ASP A 217 5.08 -5.41 21.82
C ASP A 217 6.23 -6.39 22.10
N ASN A 218 6.09 -7.67 21.74
CA ASN A 218 7.13 -8.69 21.86
C ASN A 218 8.01 -8.80 20.60
N GLY A 219 7.66 -8.08 19.52
CA GLY A 219 8.33 -8.15 18.24
C GLY A 219 7.89 -9.33 17.35
N ASP A 220 6.82 -10.03 17.73
CA ASP A 220 6.15 -10.99 16.86
C ASP A 220 5.27 -10.25 15.87
N ILE A 221 5.19 -10.71 14.62
CA ILE A 221 4.32 -10.13 13.61
C ILE A 221 2.87 -10.43 13.97
N SER A 222 2.07 -9.39 14.20
CA SER A 222 0.64 -9.48 14.53
C SER A 222 -0.24 -9.39 13.29
N THR A 223 0.22 -8.67 12.26
CA THR A 223 -0.42 -8.56 10.94
C THR A 223 0.68 -8.59 9.87
N LEU A 224 0.52 -9.44 8.85
CA LEU A 224 1.42 -9.53 7.71
C LEU A 224 0.62 -9.43 6.41
N CYS A 225 0.90 -8.40 5.64
CA CYS A 225 0.30 -8.11 4.35
C CYS A 225 1.34 -8.26 3.23
N LEU A 226 0.84 -8.48 2.02
CA LEU A 226 1.65 -8.56 0.80
C LEU A 226 1.15 -7.56 -0.22
N ARG A 227 2.06 -6.88 -0.91
CA ARG A 227 1.73 -5.93 -1.98
C ARG A 227 2.68 -6.11 -3.16
N GLN A 228 2.12 -6.13 -4.37
CA GLN A 228 2.91 -6.06 -5.61
C GLN A 228 3.26 -4.60 -5.95
N THR A 229 4.47 -4.37 -6.48
CA THR A 229 4.80 -3.13 -7.19
C THR A 229 4.70 -3.33 -8.70
N GLU A 230 4.84 -2.26 -9.49
CA GLU A 230 4.87 -2.32 -10.96
C GLU A 230 5.96 -3.24 -11.53
N THR A 231 6.99 -3.52 -10.73
CA THR A 231 8.13 -4.38 -11.07
C THR A 231 8.02 -5.76 -10.44
N ALA A 232 6.84 -6.15 -9.93
CA ALA A 232 6.65 -7.43 -9.29
C ALA A 232 6.82 -8.59 -10.27
N ASP A 233 7.62 -9.59 -9.89
CA ASP A 233 7.81 -10.84 -10.62
C ASP A 233 7.39 -12.00 -9.74
N ILE A 234 6.21 -12.53 -10.01
CA ILE A 234 5.63 -13.68 -9.32
C ILE A 234 6.50 -14.93 -9.46
N SER A 235 7.11 -15.15 -10.63
CA SER A 235 7.90 -16.35 -10.91
C SER A 235 9.17 -16.42 -10.07
N ALA A 236 9.69 -15.25 -9.68
CA ALA A 236 10.88 -15.11 -8.86
C ALA A 236 10.64 -15.41 -7.37
N ILE A 237 9.41 -15.29 -6.87
CA ILE A 237 9.10 -15.39 -5.43
C ILE A 237 8.12 -16.52 -5.06
N ALA A 238 7.29 -17.02 -5.99
CA ALA A 238 6.18 -17.90 -5.67
C ALA A 238 6.57 -19.14 -4.85
N GLY A 239 7.67 -19.82 -5.22
CA GLY A 239 8.14 -20.98 -4.46
C GLY A 239 8.57 -20.65 -3.03
N GLN A 240 9.11 -19.44 -2.78
CA GLN A 240 9.48 -18.99 -1.44
C GLN A 240 8.24 -18.65 -0.60
N ILE A 241 7.22 -18.03 -1.22
CA ILE A 241 5.94 -17.76 -0.56
C ILE A 241 5.24 -19.08 -0.19
N ASP A 242 5.12 -20.02 -1.13
CA ASP A 242 4.49 -21.32 -0.87
C ASP A 242 5.22 -22.08 0.26
N ALA A 243 6.56 -22.06 0.27
CA ALA A 243 7.36 -22.67 1.34
C ALA A 243 7.14 -21.97 2.68
N PHE A 244 7.17 -20.63 2.72
CA PHE A 244 6.93 -19.86 3.93
C PHE A 244 5.53 -20.09 4.51
N ILE A 245 4.51 -20.20 3.65
CA ILE A 245 3.14 -20.52 4.04
C ILE A 245 3.09 -21.92 4.68
N ALA A 246 3.70 -22.92 4.04
CA ALA A 246 3.71 -24.29 4.55
C ALA A 246 4.47 -24.43 5.87
N ASP A 247 5.66 -23.85 5.97
CA ASP A 247 6.54 -23.93 7.15
C ASP A 247 5.92 -23.29 8.40
N ASN A 248 5.02 -22.31 8.21
CA ASN A 248 4.38 -21.56 9.29
C ASN A 248 2.89 -21.90 9.47
N ASN A 249 2.35 -22.87 8.72
CA ASN A 249 0.93 -23.23 8.72
C ASN A 249 0.01 -22.00 8.53
N LEU A 250 0.19 -21.30 7.41
CA LEU A 250 -0.56 -20.10 7.05
C LEU A 250 -1.47 -20.34 5.84
N TYR A 251 -2.29 -19.35 5.55
CA TYR A 251 -2.83 -19.05 4.23
C TYR A 251 -2.41 -17.64 3.83
N LEU A 252 -2.27 -17.39 2.53
CA LEU A 252 -2.21 -16.05 1.95
C LEU A 252 -3.50 -15.80 1.17
N ILE A 253 -4.22 -14.74 1.52
CA ILE A 253 -5.53 -14.40 0.95
C ILE A 253 -5.45 -13.03 0.30
N ASP A 254 -5.89 -12.93 -0.96
CA ASP A 254 -6.34 -11.67 -1.55
C ASP A 254 -7.86 -11.63 -1.50
N TRP A 255 -8.40 -10.77 -0.64
CA TRP A 255 -9.83 -10.66 -0.39
C TRP A 255 -10.58 -10.01 -1.53
N ILE A 256 -9.95 -9.12 -2.28
CA ILE A 256 -10.57 -8.44 -3.42
C ILE A 256 -10.76 -9.46 -4.54
N GLN A 257 -9.75 -10.28 -4.82
CA GLN A 257 -9.81 -11.30 -5.85
C GLN A 257 -10.46 -12.62 -5.40
N VAL A 258 -10.66 -12.79 -4.08
CA VAL A 258 -11.05 -14.06 -3.46
C VAL A 258 -10.07 -15.18 -3.83
N PHE A 259 -8.78 -14.85 -3.88
CA PHE A 259 -7.70 -15.80 -4.13
C PHE A 259 -7.14 -16.32 -2.81
N VAL A 260 -6.98 -17.64 -2.70
CA VAL A 260 -6.51 -18.31 -1.49
C VAL A 260 -5.34 -19.23 -1.84
N CYS A 261 -4.20 -18.99 -1.19
CA CYS A 261 -3.02 -19.83 -1.28
C CYS A 261 -2.72 -20.48 0.08
N GLY A 262 -2.39 -21.78 0.10
CA GLY A 262 -2.11 -22.54 1.31
C GLY A 262 -2.50 -24.02 1.22
N GLU A 263 -2.57 -24.71 2.36
CA GLU A 263 -2.88 -26.13 2.41
C GLU A 263 -4.24 -26.44 1.75
N GLY A 264 -4.23 -27.33 0.75
CA GLY A 264 -5.45 -27.70 0.01
C GLY A 264 -6.01 -26.61 -0.92
N ALA A 265 -5.30 -25.50 -1.11
CA ALA A 265 -5.69 -24.37 -1.94
C ALA A 265 -4.72 -24.16 -3.13
N ALA A 266 -4.70 -22.95 -3.71
CA ALA A 266 -3.82 -22.63 -4.84
C ALA A 266 -2.35 -22.49 -4.41
N SER A 267 -1.44 -22.61 -5.38
CA SER A 267 -0.06 -22.13 -5.23
C SER A 267 -0.03 -20.64 -5.55
N PHE A 268 0.85 -19.89 -4.89
CA PHE A 268 1.02 -18.47 -5.16
C PHE A 268 1.40 -18.20 -6.62
N SER A 269 2.02 -19.15 -7.32
CA SER A 269 2.32 -19.04 -8.75
C SER A 269 1.09 -18.83 -9.66
N GLN A 270 -0.11 -19.05 -9.12
CA GLN A 270 -1.39 -18.86 -9.82
C GLN A 270 -2.02 -17.49 -9.56
N TYR A 271 -1.42 -16.64 -8.72
CA TYR A 271 -1.90 -15.29 -8.47
C TYR A 271 -1.76 -14.42 -9.73
N SER A 272 -2.79 -13.66 -10.09
CA SER A 272 -2.88 -12.93 -11.36
C SER A 272 -3.41 -11.52 -11.21
#